data_AF-A0A932MC17-F1
#
_entry.id   AF-A0A932MC17-F1
#
_cell.length_a   1.000
_cell.length_b   1.000
_cell.length_c   1.000
_cell.angle_alpha   90.00
_cell.angle_beta   90.00
_cell.angle_gamma   90.00
#
_symmetry.space_group_name_H-M   'P 1'
#
loop_
_entity.id
_entity.type
_entity.pdbx_description
1 polymer ?
#
loop_
_entity_poly.entity_id
_entity_poly.type
_entity_poly.pdbx_seq_one_letter_code
_entity_poly.pdbx_strand_id
1 'polypeptide(L)'
;MVCFGIHAVHYHVTGKAFRQPGTSLSAREENDMRTFGHITSRTERMLISQESGTLESWAILNQSASGFLCMLRQPEAQACIAHNQLLGVRRAASRLFYLGLVQWLRLEESGEINVGVRLFPGVPQAIAVRPANFNPAGGGSRYERALLLPEVPAPATPATVVLPTGWFQAGRFVEVHTERRQVAKLVALLEKGRDFDRATITIV
;
A
#
# COMPACT_ATOMS: atom_id res chain seq x y z
N MET A 1 7.98 -9.89 8.88
CA MET A 1 7.12 -8.81 9.40
C MET A 1 6.00 -8.54 8.42
N VAL A 2 4.80 -8.26 8.92
CA VAL A 2 3.57 -8.11 8.12
C VAL A 2 2.82 -6.85 8.56
N CYS A 3 2.21 -6.15 7.60
CA CYS A 3 1.27 -5.04 7.86
C CYS A 3 0.08 -5.13 6.89
N PHE A 4 -1.06 -4.51 7.24
CA PHE A 4 -2.31 -4.65 6.50
C PHE A 4 -2.82 -3.35 5.88
N GLY A 5 -3.41 -3.48 4.69
CA GLY A 5 -4.04 -2.37 3.98
C GLY A 5 -3.06 -1.39 3.33
N ILE A 6 -3.59 -0.58 2.41
CA ILE A 6 -2.79 0.33 1.57
C ILE A 6 -2.02 1.34 2.41
N HIS A 7 -2.65 1.87 3.47
CA HIS A 7 -2.08 2.95 4.27
C HIS A 7 -0.82 2.48 5.02
N ALA A 8 -0.91 1.34 5.70
CA ALA A 8 0.21 0.77 6.43
C ALA A 8 1.35 0.39 5.50
N VAL A 9 1.04 -0.29 4.38
CA VAL A 9 2.07 -0.66 3.42
C VAL A 9 2.73 0.57 2.82
N HIS A 10 1.95 1.58 2.40
CA HIS A 10 2.48 2.82 1.85
C HIS A 10 3.45 3.47 2.83
N TYR A 11 3.09 3.58 4.11
CA TYR A 11 3.97 4.12 5.14
C TYR A 11 5.27 3.31 5.29
N HIS A 12 5.18 1.99 5.36
CA HIS A 12 6.37 1.13 5.58
C HIS A 12 7.27 1.00 4.34
N VAL A 13 6.72 1.21 3.14
CA VAL A 13 7.49 1.28 1.89
C VAL A 13 8.24 2.61 1.79
N THR A 14 7.63 3.74 2.15
CA THR A 14 8.27 5.06 2.08
C THR A 14 9.13 5.41 3.30
N GLY A 15 8.81 4.83 4.46
CA GLY A 15 9.29 5.26 5.77
C GLY A 15 8.78 6.64 6.20
N LYS A 16 7.75 7.19 5.55
CA LYS A 16 7.25 8.56 5.74
C LYS A 16 5.72 8.60 5.70
N ALA A 17 5.13 9.45 6.54
CA ALA A 17 3.70 9.73 6.50
C ALA A 17 3.30 10.30 5.13
N PHE A 18 2.08 10.00 4.67
CA PHE A 18 1.62 10.44 3.37
C PHE A 18 1.37 11.95 3.38
N ARG A 19 1.81 12.64 2.32
CA ARG A 19 1.60 14.07 2.14
C ARG A 19 1.01 14.33 0.77
N GLN A 20 0.06 15.26 0.70
CA GLN A 20 -0.55 15.70 -0.55
C GLN A 20 0.52 16.36 -1.44
N PRO A 21 0.76 15.84 -2.65
CA PRO A 21 1.68 16.47 -3.59
C PRO A 21 1.31 17.93 -3.86
N GLY A 22 2.30 18.83 -3.79
CA GLY A 22 2.14 20.26 -4.07
C GLY A 22 1.37 21.07 -3.01
N THR A 23 1.07 20.50 -1.85
CA THR A 23 0.45 21.25 -0.73
C THR A 23 1.53 21.78 0.22
N SER A 24 1.31 22.98 0.77
CA SER A 24 2.15 23.54 1.83
C SER A 24 2.02 22.74 3.14
N LEU A 25 2.91 23.02 4.08
CA LEU A 25 2.87 22.44 5.42
C LEU A 25 1.48 22.62 6.05
N SER A 26 1.04 21.64 6.84
CA SER A 26 -0.16 21.79 7.67
C SER A 26 0.05 22.92 8.69
N ALA A 27 -1.02 23.53 9.19
CA ALA A 27 -0.93 24.60 10.19
C ALA A 27 -0.07 24.23 11.42
N ARG A 28 -0.04 22.95 11.78
CA ARG A 28 0.77 22.43 12.88
C ARG A 28 2.25 22.31 12.52
N GLU A 29 2.56 21.80 11.33
CA GLU A 29 3.94 21.75 10.82
C GLU A 29 4.50 23.15 10.58
N GLU A 30 3.65 24.08 10.13
CA GLU A 30 4.00 25.49 9.95
C GLU A 30 4.27 26.17 11.30
N ASN A 31 3.46 25.89 12.32
CA ASN A 31 3.72 26.36 13.67
C ASN A 31 5.04 25.80 14.24
N ASP A 32 5.32 24.52 14.01
CA ASP A 32 6.57 23.89 14.43
C ASP A 32 7.77 24.52 13.71
N MET A 33 7.68 24.75 12.39
CA MET A 33 8.71 25.44 11.62
C MET A 33 8.94 26.87 12.13
N ARG A 34 7.87 27.61 12.43
CA ARG A 34 7.98 28.98 12.99
C ARG A 34 8.60 29.01 14.38
N THR A 35 8.30 28.00 15.20
CA THR A 35 8.72 27.98 16.61
C THR A 35 10.11 27.36 16.79
N PHE A 36 10.41 26.28 16.07
CA PHE A 36 11.58 25.43 16.29
C PHE A 36 12.53 25.37 15.08
N GLY A 37 12.14 25.95 13.93
CA GLY A 37 12.93 25.88 12.69
C GLY A 37 12.94 24.50 12.02
N HIS A 38 12.21 23.53 12.58
CA HIS A 38 12.07 22.17 12.08
C HIS A 38 10.70 21.61 12.51
N ILE A 39 10.23 20.57 11.81
CA ILE A 39 9.03 19.84 12.23
C ILE A 39 9.40 18.97 13.43
N THR A 40 8.68 19.11 14.54
CA THR A 40 9.02 18.38 15.76
C THR A 40 8.74 16.89 15.59
N SER A 41 9.54 16.05 16.26
CA SER A 41 9.31 14.61 16.29
C SER A 41 7.93 14.23 16.87
N ARG A 42 7.30 15.12 17.65
CA ARG A 42 5.93 14.93 18.15
C ARG A 42 4.90 15.05 17.03
N THR A 43 5.02 16.08 16.19
CA THR A 43 4.13 16.27 15.04
C THR A 43 4.35 15.17 14.01
N GLU A 44 5.60 14.78 13.76
CA GLU A 44 5.91 13.62 12.92
C GLU A 44 5.28 12.34 13.47
N ARG A 45 5.49 12.01 14.75
CA ARG A 45 4.89 10.81 15.38
C ARG A 45 3.38 10.83 15.35
N MET A 46 2.73 11.98 15.45
CA MET A 46 1.28 12.08 15.40
C MET A 46 0.74 11.78 14.00
N LEU A 47 1.37 12.34 12.97
CA LEU A 47 1.05 12.05 11.56
C LEU A 47 1.27 10.55 11.26
N ILE A 48 2.36 10.00 11.79
CA ILE A 48 2.71 8.58 11.70
C ILE A 48 1.66 7.72 12.44
N SER A 49 1.31 8.04 13.69
CA SER A 49 0.47 7.19 14.54
C SER A 49 -0.99 7.09 14.06
N GLN A 50 -1.50 8.11 13.37
CA GLN A 50 -2.85 8.04 12.81
C GLN A 50 -2.91 7.15 11.55
N GLU A 51 -1.79 6.93 10.88
CA GLU A 51 -1.78 6.37 9.53
C GLU A 51 -0.93 5.09 9.35
N SER A 52 -0.03 4.83 10.29
CA SER A 52 0.88 3.69 10.26
C SER A 52 0.21 2.50 10.90
N GLY A 53 -0.29 1.57 10.08
CA GLY A 53 -0.75 0.28 10.60
C GLY A 53 0.38 -0.44 11.34
N THR A 54 -0.02 -1.25 12.32
CA THR A 54 0.88 -2.04 13.16
C THR A 54 1.68 -3.02 12.31
N LEU A 55 2.98 -3.16 12.65
CA LEU A 55 3.84 -4.19 12.09
C LEU A 55 3.82 -5.40 13.03
N GLU A 56 3.42 -6.55 12.50
CA GLU A 56 3.41 -7.81 13.23
C GLU A 56 4.59 -8.70 12.82
N SER A 57 5.09 -9.50 13.75
CA SER A 57 6.13 -10.51 13.47
C SER A 57 5.48 -11.87 13.29
N TRP A 58 5.56 -12.41 12.08
CA TRP A 58 4.99 -13.69 11.69
C TRP A 58 6.11 -14.60 11.18
N ALA A 59 6.00 -15.89 11.46
CA ALA A 59 6.93 -16.90 10.94
C ALA A 59 6.50 -17.33 9.53
N ILE A 60 7.45 -17.52 8.62
CA ILE A 60 7.19 -18.11 7.31
C ILE A 60 7.47 -19.60 7.45
N LEU A 61 6.42 -20.43 7.37
CA LEU A 61 6.54 -21.89 7.50
C LEU A 61 6.98 -22.53 6.19
N ASN A 62 6.44 -22.06 5.06
CA ASN A 62 6.82 -22.53 3.74
C ASN A 62 6.68 -21.43 2.67
N GLN A 63 7.34 -21.65 1.54
CA GLN A 63 7.26 -20.80 0.37
C GLN A 63 7.25 -21.67 -0.90
N SER A 64 6.32 -21.41 -1.81
CA SER A 64 6.32 -22.00 -3.15
C SER A 64 7.11 -21.15 -4.15
N ALA A 65 7.55 -21.78 -5.24
CA ALA A 65 8.15 -21.08 -6.38
C ALA A 65 7.15 -20.12 -7.08
N SER A 66 5.84 -20.39 -6.97
CA SER A 66 4.77 -19.57 -7.52
C SER A 66 4.42 -18.33 -6.67
N GLY A 67 5.14 -18.08 -5.57
CA GLY A 67 4.94 -16.90 -4.72
C GLY A 67 3.85 -17.06 -3.66
N PHE A 68 3.44 -18.29 -3.34
CA PHE A 68 2.59 -18.55 -2.18
C PHE A 68 3.44 -18.75 -0.93
N LEU A 69 2.98 -18.20 0.18
CA LEU A 69 3.58 -18.35 1.50
C LEU A 69 2.55 -18.95 2.45
N CYS A 70 2.97 -19.92 3.27
CA CYS A 70 2.26 -20.26 4.49
C CYS A 70 2.95 -19.54 5.64
N MET A 71 2.18 -18.76 6.39
CA MET A 71 2.69 -17.94 7.49
C MET A 71 1.95 -18.28 8.78
N LEU A 72 2.68 -18.34 9.89
CA LEU A 72 2.15 -18.56 11.22
C LEU A 72 2.17 -17.25 12.00
N ARG A 73 1.02 -16.89 12.54
CA ARG A 73 0.84 -15.77 13.45
C ARG A 73 0.60 -16.29 14.86
N GLN A 74 1.38 -15.74 15.79
CA GLN A 74 1.26 -16.04 17.21
C GLN A 74 0.02 -15.34 17.83
N PRO A 75 -0.57 -15.89 18.90
CA PRO A 75 -1.84 -15.41 19.46
C PRO A 75 -1.79 -13.97 20.01
N GLU A 76 -0.61 -13.46 20.38
CA GLU A 76 -0.44 -12.14 21.03
C GLU A 76 -0.61 -10.96 20.07
N ALA A 77 -0.68 -11.25 18.78
CA ALA A 77 -0.83 -10.25 17.74
C ALA A 77 -2.25 -9.64 17.73
N GLN A 78 -2.37 -8.33 17.42
CA GLN A 78 -3.59 -7.55 17.66
C GLN A 78 -4.38 -7.20 16.38
N ALA A 79 -3.79 -7.24 15.20
CA ALA A 79 -4.46 -6.86 13.96
C ALA A 79 -5.54 -7.88 13.55
N CYS A 80 -6.73 -7.38 13.22
CA CYS A 80 -7.78 -8.19 12.61
C CYS A 80 -7.38 -8.59 11.19
N ILE A 81 -7.46 -9.89 10.90
CA ILE A 81 -7.15 -10.45 9.58
C ILE A 81 -8.43 -10.96 8.96
N ALA A 82 -8.64 -10.65 7.69
CA ALA A 82 -9.75 -11.15 6.92
C ALA A 82 -9.26 -11.86 5.64
N HIS A 83 -10.07 -12.79 5.17
CA HIS A 83 -9.91 -13.35 3.83
C HIS A 83 -9.94 -12.24 2.78
N ASN A 84 -9.15 -12.39 1.72
CA ASN A 84 -9.06 -11.46 0.60
C ASN A 84 -8.59 -10.04 1.00
N GLN A 85 -7.86 -9.91 2.11
CA GLN A 85 -7.29 -8.64 2.57
C GLN A 85 -5.88 -8.39 2.01
N LEU A 86 -5.58 -7.14 1.67
CA LEU A 86 -4.23 -6.72 1.29
C LEU A 86 -3.26 -6.79 2.47
N LEU A 87 -2.06 -7.30 2.21
CA LEU A 87 -0.96 -7.19 3.15
C LEU A 87 0.37 -6.85 2.47
N GLY A 88 1.25 -6.24 3.26
CA GLY A 88 2.67 -6.11 2.96
C GLY A 88 3.47 -7.11 3.77
N VAL A 89 4.37 -7.83 3.10
CA VAL A 89 5.30 -8.78 3.74
C VAL A 89 6.72 -8.27 3.58
N ARG A 90 7.43 -8.11 4.68
CA ARG A 90 8.89 -7.91 4.70
C ARG A 90 9.58 -9.14 5.27
N ARG A 91 10.45 -9.74 4.46
CA ARG A 91 11.28 -10.90 4.86
C ARG A 91 12.46 -10.44 5.72
N ALA A 92 12.89 -11.25 6.68
CA ALA A 92 13.88 -10.85 7.68
C ALA A 92 15.21 -10.32 7.09
N ALA A 93 15.68 -10.93 5.99
CA ALA A 93 16.93 -10.52 5.33
C ALA A 93 16.79 -9.32 4.37
N SER A 94 15.57 -8.88 4.07
CA SER A 94 15.31 -7.82 3.08
C SER A 94 14.71 -6.58 3.73
N ARG A 95 15.12 -5.42 3.22
CA ARG A 95 14.42 -4.15 3.50
C ARG A 95 13.20 -3.94 2.62
N LEU A 96 13.07 -4.74 1.55
CA LEU A 96 11.97 -4.63 0.60
C LEU A 96 10.71 -5.27 1.16
N PHE A 97 9.61 -4.55 1.01
CA PHE A 97 8.27 -5.09 1.18
C PHE A 97 7.81 -5.73 -0.13
N TYR A 98 6.99 -6.75 -0.02
CA TYR A 98 6.25 -7.35 -1.12
C TYR A 98 4.76 -7.25 -0.81
N LEU A 99 3.94 -7.09 -1.83
CA LEU A 99 2.49 -7.11 -1.65
C LEU A 99 1.97 -8.52 -1.78
N GLY A 100 0.88 -8.80 -1.08
CA GLY A 100 0.17 -10.05 -1.21
C GLY A 100 -1.26 -9.96 -0.70
N LEU A 101 -1.94 -11.09 -0.85
CA LEU A 101 -3.33 -11.26 -0.53
C LEU A 101 -3.52 -12.47 0.38
N VAL A 102 -4.33 -12.31 1.43
CA VAL A 102 -4.79 -13.43 2.26
C VAL A 102 -5.72 -14.33 1.46
N GLN A 103 -5.34 -15.58 1.24
CA GLN A 103 -6.09 -16.60 0.51
C GLN A 103 -6.87 -17.54 1.42
N TRP A 104 -6.36 -17.82 2.62
CA TRP A 104 -7.06 -18.63 3.61
C TRP A 104 -6.51 -18.37 5.00
N LEU A 105 -7.31 -18.69 6.01
CA LEU A 105 -7.01 -18.56 7.42
C LEU A 105 -7.43 -19.85 8.11
N ARG A 106 -6.59 -20.37 9.00
CA ARG A 106 -6.89 -21.52 9.86
C ARG A 106 -6.47 -21.17 11.27
N LEU A 107 -7.43 -21.13 12.18
CA LEU A 107 -7.19 -21.01 13.61
C LEU A 107 -6.90 -22.40 14.17
N GLU A 108 -5.76 -22.57 14.80
CA GLU A 108 -5.40 -23.79 15.51
C GLU A 108 -5.95 -23.75 16.94
N GLU A 109 -6.06 -24.92 17.58
CA GLU A 109 -6.51 -25.04 18.97
C GLU A 109 -5.57 -24.30 19.96
N SER A 110 -4.29 -24.15 19.61
CA SER A 110 -3.30 -23.35 20.35
C SER A 110 -3.59 -21.84 20.34
N GLY A 111 -4.55 -21.39 19.52
CA GLY A 111 -4.83 -19.98 19.27
C GLY A 111 -3.95 -19.35 18.18
N GLU A 112 -2.99 -20.10 17.64
CA GLU A 112 -2.18 -19.67 16.51
C GLU A 112 -3.00 -19.62 15.22
N ILE A 113 -2.64 -18.72 14.31
CA ILE A 113 -3.32 -18.60 13.02
C ILE A 113 -2.33 -18.93 11.90
N ASN A 114 -2.65 -20.00 11.17
CA ASN A 114 -2.03 -20.31 9.90
C ASN A 114 -2.71 -19.51 8.78
N VAL A 115 -1.90 -18.85 7.96
CA VAL A 115 -2.37 -17.94 6.91
C VAL A 115 -1.70 -18.29 5.59
N GLY A 116 -2.53 -18.55 4.58
CA GLY A 116 -2.09 -18.64 3.19
C GLY A 116 -2.03 -17.26 2.56
N VAL A 117 -0.87 -16.86 2.07
CA VAL A 117 -0.65 -15.59 1.38
C VAL A 117 -0.21 -15.84 -0.05
N ARG A 118 -0.83 -15.18 -1.02
CA ARG A 118 -0.33 -15.13 -2.41
C ARG A 118 0.31 -13.78 -2.66
N LEU A 119 1.61 -13.78 -2.97
CA LEU A 119 2.32 -12.55 -3.32
C LEU A 119 1.92 -12.05 -4.70
N PHE A 120 1.93 -10.73 -4.85
CA PHE A 120 1.87 -10.07 -6.14
C PHE A 120 3.29 -9.94 -6.71
N PRO A 121 3.45 -10.10 -8.03
CA PRO A 121 4.75 -9.94 -8.68
C PRO A 121 5.22 -8.47 -8.61
N GLY A 122 6.52 -8.29 -8.39
CA GLY A 122 7.16 -6.98 -8.34
C GLY A 122 7.36 -6.43 -6.93
N VAL A 123 8.13 -5.35 -6.85
CA VAL A 123 8.36 -4.58 -5.62
C VAL A 123 7.45 -3.35 -5.66
N PRO A 124 6.62 -3.12 -4.63
CA PRO A 124 5.69 -2.00 -4.62
C PRO A 124 6.45 -0.67 -4.51
N GLN A 125 6.04 0.29 -5.32
CA GLN A 125 6.34 1.70 -5.18
C GLN A 125 5.11 2.40 -4.60
N ALA A 126 5.31 3.14 -3.52
CA ALA A 126 4.28 4.00 -2.97
C ALA A 126 4.04 5.22 -3.88
N ILE A 127 2.79 5.44 -4.25
CA ILE A 127 2.38 6.49 -5.18
C ILE A 127 1.15 7.22 -4.65
N ALA A 128 0.95 8.44 -5.13
CA ALA A 128 -0.28 9.20 -4.92
C ALA A 128 -1.11 9.16 -6.20
N VAL A 129 -2.42 8.92 -6.10
CA VAL A 129 -3.34 8.86 -7.25
C VAL A 129 -4.56 9.74 -7.06
N ARG A 130 -5.06 10.32 -8.15
CA ARG A 130 -6.37 10.99 -8.17
C ARG A 130 -7.04 10.84 -9.53
N PRO A 131 -8.36 11.04 -9.64
CA PRO A 131 -9.00 11.16 -10.95
C PRO A 131 -8.31 12.25 -11.79
N ALA A 132 -8.06 11.98 -13.06
CA ALA A 132 -7.51 12.99 -13.96
C ALA A 132 -8.58 14.05 -14.23
N ASN A 133 -8.32 15.30 -13.83
CA ASN A 133 -9.22 16.41 -14.09
C ASN A 133 -8.73 17.16 -15.33
N PHE A 134 -9.34 16.88 -16.49
CA PHE A 134 -9.03 17.59 -17.73
C PHE A 134 -9.59 19.03 -17.77
N ASN A 135 -10.32 19.46 -16.73
CA ASN A 135 -10.80 20.82 -16.55
C ASN A 135 -10.42 21.34 -15.14
N PRO A 136 -9.37 22.19 -15.02
CA PRO A 136 -8.78 22.58 -13.73
C PRO A 136 -9.52 23.70 -12.99
N ALA A 137 -10.70 24.14 -13.44
CA ALA A 137 -11.39 25.33 -12.92
C ALA A 137 -11.88 25.23 -11.46
N GLY A 138 -11.85 24.04 -10.85
CA GLY A 138 -12.07 23.84 -9.42
C GLY A 138 -10.92 23.01 -8.86
N GLY A 139 -10.29 23.48 -7.77
CA GLY A 139 -9.15 22.83 -7.13
C GLY A 139 -9.24 21.31 -7.18
N GLY A 140 -8.23 20.68 -7.80
CA GLY A 140 -8.30 19.27 -8.16
C GLY A 140 -8.57 18.35 -6.97
N SER A 141 -9.12 17.17 -7.23
CA SER A 141 -9.36 16.15 -6.20
C SER A 141 -8.08 15.88 -5.40
N ARG A 142 -8.24 15.60 -4.11
CA ARG A 142 -7.11 15.17 -3.26
C ARG A 142 -6.52 13.88 -3.81
N TYR A 143 -5.21 13.75 -3.66
CA TYR A 143 -4.54 12.49 -3.93
C TYR A 143 -4.86 11.49 -2.83
N GLU A 144 -5.18 10.27 -3.24
CA GLU A 144 -5.23 9.10 -2.39
C GLU A 144 -3.95 8.29 -2.48
N ARG A 145 -3.69 7.47 -1.47
CA ARG A 145 -2.59 6.52 -1.48
C ARG A 145 -2.89 5.36 -2.41
N ALA A 146 -1.88 4.95 -3.16
CA ALA A 146 -1.90 3.72 -3.93
C ALA A 146 -0.51 3.10 -3.97
N LEU A 147 -0.43 1.88 -4.48
CA LEU A 147 0.83 1.15 -4.63
C LEU A 147 0.95 0.69 -6.08
N LEU A 148 2.02 1.10 -6.75
CA LEU A 148 2.36 0.69 -8.10
C LEU A 148 3.30 -0.51 -8.04
N LEU A 149 2.97 -1.57 -8.74
CA LEU A 149 3.86 -2.69 -9.01
C LEU A 149 4.34 -2.53 -10.46
N PRO A 150 5.63 -2.27 -10.69
CA PRO A 150 6.17 -2.09 -12.03
C PRO A 150 6.06 -3.39 -12.84
N GLU A 151 6.16 -3.26 -14.15
CA GLU A 151 6.23 -4.40 -15.06
C GLU A 151 7.40 -5.32 -14.70
N VAL A 152 7.16 -6.63 -14.75
CA VAL A 152 8.19 -7.66 -14.53
C VAL A 152 8.43 -8.38 -15.86
N PRO A 153 9.60 -8.18 -16.51
CA PRO A 153 9.87 -8.69 -17.86
C PRO A 153 9.75 -10.21 -18.00
N ALA A 154 10.14 -10.96 -16.97
CA ALA A 154 9.96 -12.41 -16.89
C ALA A 154 9.22 -12.71 -15.57
N PRO A 155 7.93 -13.09 -15.58
CA PRO A 155 7.18 -13.76 -16.66
C PRO A 155 6.24 -12.84 -17.47
N ALA A 156 6.71 -11.68 -17.97
CA ALA A 156 5.91 -10.69 -18.70
C ALA A 156 4.64 -10.24 -17.95
N THR A 157 4.79 -9.94 -16.66
CA THR A 157 3.69 -9.39 -15.86
C THR A 157 3.57 -7.89 -16.13
N PRO A 158 2.44 -7.38 -16.64
CA PRO A 158 2.26 -5.95 -16.89
C PRO A 158 2.32 -5.14 -15.59
N ALA A 159 2.56 -3.83 -15.71
CA ALA A 159 2.45 -2.93 -14.58
C ALA A 159 1.02 -2.97 -13.99
N THR A 160 0.94 -3.05 -12.66
CA THR A 160 -0.33 -3.07 -11.94
C THR A 160 -0.36 -2.03 -10.85
N VAL A 161 -1.54 -1.55 -10.50
CA VAL A 161 -1.75 -0.60 -9.41
C VAL A 161 -2.75 -1.18 -8.42
N VAL A 162 -2.46 -1.01 -7.14
CA VAL A 162 -3.35 -1.31 -6.02
C VAL A 162 -3.96 0.01 -5.56
N LEU A 163 -5.27 0.10 -5.65
CA LEU A 163 -6.10 1.28 -5.39
C LEU A 163 -7.07 0.99 -4.24
N PRO A 164 -7.60 2.01 -3.55
CA PRO A 164 -8.69 1.81 -2.59
C PRO A 164 -9.92 1.18 -3.28
N THR A 165 -10.70 0.40 -2.53
CA THR A 165 -11.91 -0.26 -3.07
C THR A 165 -12.85 0.73 -3.75
N GLY A 166 -13.34 0.39 -4.95
CA GLY A 166 -14.29 1.20 -5.71
C GLY A 166 -13.63 2.27 -6.60
N TRP A 167 -12.31 2.37 -6.61
CA TRP A 167 -11.58 3.31 -7.47
C TRP A 167 -11.49 2.84 -8.92
N PHE A 168 -11.51 1.53 -9.17
CA PHE A 168 -11.35 1.01 -10.52
C PHE A 168 -12.62 1.25 -11.36
N GLN A 169 -12.41 1.85 -12.53
CA GLN A 169 -13.35 1.86 -13.62
C GLN A 169 -12.56 1.68 -14.91
N ALA A 170 -12.96 0.72 -15.76
CA ALA A 170 -12.27 0.43 -17.01
C ALA A 170 -12.21 1.69 -17.89
N GLY A 171 -11.02 2.02 -18.37
CA GLY A 171 -10.76 3.18 -19.23
C GLY A 171 -10.66 4.52 -18.50
N ARG A 172 -10.81 4.57 -17.17
CA ARG A 172 -10.66 5.79 -16.37
C ARG A 172 -9.21 6.29 -16.43
N PHE A 173 -9.04 7.58 -16.66
CA PHE A 173 -7.76 8.25 -16.51
C PHE A 173 -7.55 8.71 -15.07
N VAL A 174 -6.35 8.48 -14.57
CA VAL A 174 -5.88 8.91 -13.25
C VAL A 174 -4.59 9.68 -13.39
N GLU A 175 -4.41 10.71 -12.57
CA GLU A 175 -3.10 11.30 -12.35
C GLU A 175 -2.37 10.45 -11.32
N VAL A 176 -1.14 10.06 -11.66
CA VAL A 176 -0.21 9.34 -10.80
C VAL A 176 0.93 10.27 -10.46
N HIS A 177 1.20 10.43 -9.17
CA HIS A 177 2.33 11.18 -8.66
C HIS A 177 3.32 10.23 -8.00
N THR A 178 4.50 10.14 -8.60
CA THR A 178 5.69 9.48 -8.03
C THR A 178 6.73 10.55 -7.70
N GLU A 179 7.81 10.63 -8.47
CA GLU A 179 8.74 11.77 -8.51
C GLU A 179 8.23 12.87 -9.46
N ARG A 180 7.46 12.45 -10.47
CA ARG A 180 6.83 13.32 -11.47
C ARG A 180 5.35 13.02 -11.56
N ARG A 181 4.58 14.03 -11.98
CA ARG A 181 3.16 13.87 -12.30
C ARG A 181 3.03 13.28 -13.70
N GLN A 182 2.29 12.18 -13.82
CA GLN A 182 1.96 11.52 -15.09
C GLN A 182 0.47 11.21 -15.14
N VAL A 183 -0.08 11.09 -16.35
CA VAL A 183 -1.44 10.58 -16.55
C VAL A 183 -1.33 9.11 -16.94
N ALA A 184 -2.23 8.30 -16.40
CA ALA A 184 -2.29 6.88 -16.67
C ALA A 184 -3.74 6.44 -16.88
N LYS A 185 -3.94 5.38 -17.66
CA LYS A 185 -5.24 4.77 -17.90
C LYS A 185 -5.34 3.45 -17.12
N LEU A 186 -6.45 3.27 -16.40
CA LEU A 186 -6.80 1.98 -15.80
C LEU A 186 -7.40 1.07 -16.87
N VAL A 187 -6.82 -0.11 -17.06
CA VAL A 187 -7.12 -0.98 -18.21
C VAL A 187 -8.06 -2.12 -17.80
N ALA A 188 -7.61 -3.04 -16.95
CA ALA A 188 -8.38 -4.21 -16.54
C ALA A 188 -8.26 -4.47 -15.04
N LEU A 189 -9.37 -4.85 -14.39
CA LEU A 189 -9.36 -5.30 -13.00
C LEU A 189 -8.81 -6.73 -12.95
N LEU A 190 -7.73 -6.93 -12.21
CA LEU A 190 -7.15 -8.26 -11.98
C LEU A 190 -7.70 -8.89 -10.71
N GLU A 191 -7.98 -8.08 -9.70
CA GLU A 191 -8.38 -8.57 -8.41
C GLU A 191 -9.19 -7.54 -7.64
N LYS A 192 -10.26 -8.01 -7.01
CA LYS A 192 -11.06 -7.23 -6.08
C LYS A 192 -10.88 -7.80 -4.69
N GLY A 193 -10.11 -7.10 -3.88
CA GLY A 193 -9.88 -7.41 -2.48
C GLY A 193 -11.01 -6.95 -1.58
N ARG A 194 -10.85 -7.20 -0.28
CA ARG A 194 -11.70 -6.64 0.78
C ARG A 194 -11.51 -5.13 0.89
N ASP A 195 -10.27 -4.67 0.84
CA ASP A 195 -9.84 -3.30 1.12
C ASP A 195 -9.04 -2.66 -0.02
N PHE A 196 -9.01 -3.30 -1.20
CA PHE A 196 -8.34 -2.77 -2.39
C PHE A 196 -8.96 -3.29 -3.69
N ASP A 197 -8.69 -2.58 -4.78
CA ASP A 197 -8.79 -3.07 -6.15
C ASP A 197 -7.38 -3.13 -6.76
N ARG A 198 -7.02 -4.23 -7.45
CA ARG A 198 -5.78 -4.32 -8.22
C ARG A 198 -6.09 -4.37 -9.70
N ALA A 199 -5.52 -3.44 -10.46
CA ALA A 199 -5.78 -3.29 -11.88
C ALA A 199 -4.50 -3.12 -12.69
N THR A 200 -4.54 -3.45 -13.98
CA THR A 200 -3.50 -3.08 -14.93
C THR A 200 -3.57 -1.59 -15.25
N ILE A 201 -2.40 -0.99 -15.44
CA ILE A 201 -2.26 0.46 -15.66
C ILE A 201 -1.28 0.71 -16.82
N THR A 202 -1.60 1.71 -17.65
CA THR A 202 -0.73 2.14 -18.76
C THR A 202 -0.52 3.64 -18.69
N ILE A 203 0.74 4.08 -18.72
CA ILE A 203 1.07 5.50 -18.80
C ILE A 203 0.66 6.05 -20.17
N VAL A 204 0.11 7.25 -20.19
CA VAL A 204 -0.34 7.97 -21.40
C VAL A 204 0.73 8.95 -21.85
#